data_AF-A0A379PIH8-F1
#
_entry.id   AF-A0A379PIH8-F1
#
_cell.length_a   1.000
_cell.length_b   1.000
_cell.length_c   1.000
_cell.angle_alpha   90.00
_cell.angle_beta   90.00
_cell.angle_gamma   90.00
#
_symmetry.space_group_name_H-M   'P 1'
#
loop_
_entity.id
_entity.type
_entity.pdbx_description
1 polymer ?
#
loop_
_entity_poly.entity_id
_entity_poly.type
_entity_poly.pdbx_seq_one_letter_code
_entity_poly.pdbx_strand_id
1 'polypeptide(L)'
;MKMLLRAAIAPLVPLSAAILGGCSSPSPQWLIEPVGAFCAAGIDQPCLQAFAAHAYADVASDFVVPSAPKDVSPPSDPAQPHDEAGQATVSDQSGHWSCPVPSVVESAPQQPTVPTELAEKEATVEGEGASPADAATALPADDGANDSSALSPQVDQGAIPALEFGSAAIAANLVEPKGYVPSDLALQYREAGSLLNLESEPISKEHIGRVYDIPDADLRAKTLSTFLVLYSKGMSDSQVDEILNVLYELDQRRYEEALIIKLPALLKNGDLERAKALRHVLLGEVGRQADQFSMLAYVASCYTMIGLKQDAGDIVRDAVSGGLKLSADDRTLIKLAMAVSNGGYPMIQDFYDFKSDQARLDAYLMLAVIGRQLNIQGVERRALSDAVRFIQKSSARIDRASALAAILAAAPGAIQ
;
A
#
# COMPACT_ATOMS: atom_id res chain seq x y z
N MET A 1 -45.89 -41.96 -43.71
CA MET A 1 -46.06 -41.82 -45.18
C MET A 1 -44.71 -41.37 -45.75
N LYS A 2 -44.12 -42.18 -46.66
CA LYS A 2 -42.95 -41.94 -47.57
C LYS A 2 -41.62 -41.45 -46.94
N MET A 3 -40.60 -42.31 -46.79
CA MET A 3 -39.61 -42.78 -47.79
C MET A 3 -38.54 -41.74 -48.21
N LEU A 4 -37.30 -42.00 -47.76
CA LEU A 4 -36.01 -42.03 -48.48
C LEU A 4 -35.79 -41.09 -49.67
N LEU A 5 -34.67 -40.35 -49.65
CA LEU A 5 -33.72 -40.35 -50.78
C LEU A 5 -32.28 -40.02 -50.34
N ARG A 6 -31.34 -40.70 -50.98
CA ARG A 6 -29.88 -40.72 -50.79
C ARG A 6 -29.18 -39.96 -51.92
N ALA A 7 -27.90 -39.63 -51.68
CA ALA A 7 -26.80 -39.32 -52.62
C ALA A 7 -26.76 -37.85 -53.14
N ALA A 8 -25.59 -37.21 -53.35
CA ALA A 8 -24.36 -37.75 -53.88
C ALA A 8 -23.11 -36.79 -53.75
N ILE A 9 -21.91 -37.40 -53.78
CA ILE A 9 -20.63 -36.93 -54.40
C ILE A 9 -19.72 -35.90 -53.66
N ALA A 10 -18.51 -36.36 -53.32
CA ALA A 10 -17.29 -35.62 -52.91
C ALA A 10 -16.39 -35.31 -54.16
N PRO A 11 -15.12 -34.86 -54.10
CA PRO A 11 -14.29 -34.15 -53.09
C PRO A 11 -13.53 -32.93 -53.68
N LEU A 12 -12.80 -32.14 -52.87
CA LEU A 12 -11.61 -31.39 -53.34
C LEU A 12 -10.59 -31.28 -52.19
N VAL A 13 -9.36 -31.68 -52.51
CA VAL A 13 -8.18 -31.90 -51.63
C VAL A 13 -7.36 -30.57 -51.52
N PRO A 14 -6.22 -30.48 -50.80
CA PRO A 14 -5.92 -29.40 -49.85
C PRO A 14 -4.84 -28.45 -50.38
N LEU A 15 -4.70 -27.24 -49.83
CA LEU A 15 -3.49 -26.45 -50.03
C LEU A 15 -3.09 -25.67 -48.78
N SER A 16 -1.99 -26.14 -48.20
CA SER A 16 -0.85 -25.33 -47.78
C SER A 16 -0.92 -24.60 -46.45
N ALA A 17 -0.31 -25.25 -45.45
CA ALA A 17 0.57 -24.59 -44.51
C ALA A 17 1.70 -23.86 -45.27
N ALA A 18 1.81 -22.55 -45.09
CA ALA A 18 3.03 -21.78 -45.36
C ALA A 18 3.02 -20.48 -44.55
N ILE A 19 3.69 -20.54 -43.40
CA ILE A 19 4.63 -19.55 -42.84
C ILE A 19 4.26 -18.05 -42.97
N LEU A 20 3.88 -17.46 -41.84
CA LEU A 20 4.30 -16.13 -41.40
C LEU A 20 4.58 -16.30 -39.88
N GLY A 21 5.81 -16.39 -39.39
CA GLY A 21 6.97 -15.61 -39.82
C GLY A 21 6.80 -14.13 -39.43
N GLY A 22 6.01 -13.83 -38.40
CA GLY A 22 5.83 -12.48 -37.88
C GLY A 22 6.72 -12.28 -36.66
N CYS A 23 7.59 -11.28 -36.72
CA CYS A 23 8.26 -10.71 -35.55
C CYS A 23 7.29 -10.66 -34.37
N SER A 24 7.61 -11.33 -33.28
CA SER A 24 6.93 -11.10 -32.02
C SER A 24 7.15 -9.62 -31.70
N SER A 25 6.12 -8.79 -31.93
CA SER A 25 5.98 -7.55 -31.21
C SER A 25 6.34 -7.86 -29.76
N PRO A 26 7.26 -7.12 -29.11
CA PRO A 26 7.39 -7.26 -27.67
C PRO A 26 5.97 -7.16 -27.11
N SER A 27 5.55 -8.17 -26.34
CA SER A 27 4.25 -8.11 -25.69
C SER A 27 4.25 -6.80 -24.91
N PRO A 28 3.20 -5.98 -25.02
CA PRO A 28 3.23 -4.65 -24.42
C PRO A 28 3.50 -4.81 -22.92
N GLN A 29 4.34 -3.94 -22.36
CA GLN A 29 4.95 -4.15 -21.03
C GLN A 29 3.94 -4.50 -19.93
N TRP A 30 2.70 -4.00 -19.99
CA TRP A 30 1.62 -4.35 -19.06
C TRP A 30 1.19 -5.83 -19.06
N LEU A 31 1.60 -6.62 -20.06
CA LEU A 31 1.37 -8.07 -20.16
C LEU A 31 2.53 -8.90 -19.57
N ILE A 32 3.69 -8.28 -19.34
CA ILE A 32 4.94 -8.93 -18.86
C ILE A 32 5.32 -8.41 -17.46
N GLU A 33 5.08 -7.13 -17.19
CA GLU A 33 5.13 -6.53 -15.87
C GLU A 33 3.78 -6.80 -15.19
N PRO A 34 3.74 -7.54 -14.07
CA PRO A 34 2.51 -7.74 -13.34
C PRO A 34 2.14 -6.43 -12.65
N VAL A 35 1.47 -5.53 -13.38
CA VAL A 35 0.62 -4.50 -12.76
C VAL A 35 -0.58 -5.23 -12.15
N GLY A 36 -0.35 -5.84 -10.98
CA GLY A 36 -1.39 -6.40 -10.13
C GLY A 36 -1.23 -7.87 -9.76
N ALA A 37 -0.06 -8.31 -9.27
CA ALA A 37 0.04 -9.57 -8.51
C ALA A 37 1.37 -9.79 -7.74
N PHE A 38 2.14 -8.76 -7.38
CA PHE A 38 3.46 -8.95 -6.73
C PHE A 38 3.38 -9.89 -5.52
N CYS A 39 2.34 -9.74 -4.68
CA CYS A 39 2.08 -10.60 -3.52
C CYS A 39 0.75 -11.36 -3.61
N ALA A 40 0.43 -11.92 -4.79
CA ALA A 40 -0.84 -12.62 -5.00
C ALA A 40 -0.97 -13.95 -4.23
N ALA A 41 0.13 -14.70 -4.07
CA ALA A 41 0.13 -16.01 -3.40
C ALA A 41 0.07 -15.92 -1.85
N GLY A 42 0.38 -14.75 -1.29
CA GLY A 42 0.51 -14.54 0.14
C GLY A 42 1.46 -13.39 0.42
N ILE A 43 1.43 -12.87 1.65
CA ILE A 43 2.38 -11.83 2.08
C ILE A 43 3.32 -12.43 3.10
N ASP A 44 4.57 -12.49 2.70
CA ASP A 44 5.75 -12.84 3.48
C ASP A 44 6.80 -11.74 3.34
N GLN A 45 7.85 -11.82 4.16
CA GLN A 45 8.90 -10.81 4.20
C GLN A 45 9.62 -10.67 2.85
N PRO A 46 10.00 -11.76 2.14
CA PRO A 46 10.62 -11.66 0.82
C PRO A 46 9.75 -10.94 -0.21
N CYS A 47 8.43 -11.20 -0.23
CA CYS A 47 7.53 -10.52 -1.16
C CYS A 47 7.48 -9.01 -0.91
N LEU A 48 7.36 -8.60 0.35
CA LEU A 48 7.34 -7.18 0.69
C LEU A 48 8.66 -6.48 0.37
N GLN A 49 9.79 -7.14 0.64
CA GLN A 49 11.11 -6.60 0.30
C GLN A 49 11.27 -6.40 -1.22
N ALA A 50 10.84 -7.38 -2.02
CA ALA A 50 10.87 -7.28 -3.47
C ALA A 50 9.94 -6.17 -3.99
N PHE A 51 8.74 -6.06 -3.44
CA PHE A 51 7.80 -5.00 -3.82
C PHE A 51 8.33 -3.61 -3.44
N ALA A 52 8.92 -3.46 -2.25
CA ALA A 52 9.56 -2.24 -1.81
C ALA A 52 10.72 -1.83 -2.74
N ALA A 53 11.59 -2.77 -3.09
CA ALA A 53 12.70 -2.52 -4.01
C ALA A 53 12.23 -2.09 -5.40
N HIS A 54 11.19 -2.74 -5.95
CA HIS A 54 10.61 -2.37 -7.24
C HIS A 54 9.99 -0.98 -7.19
N ALA A 55 9.12 -0.71 -6.22
CA ALA A 55 8.46 0.58 -6.09
C ALA A 55 9.46 1.73 -5.86
N TYR A 56 10.52 1.48 -5.10
CA TYR A 56 11.60 2.44 -4.91
C TYR A 56 12.33 2.73 -6.22
N ALA A 57 12.70 1.69 -6.98
CA ALA A 57 13.40 1.86 -8.26
C ALA A 57 12.54 2.64 -9.27
N ASP A 58 11.24 2.37 -9.33
CA ASP A 58 10.29 3.10 -10.17
C ASP A 58 10.29 4.59 -9.81
N VAL A 59 10.04 4.91 -8.54
CA VAL A 59 9.98 6.31 -8.06
C VAL A 59 11.32 7.02 -8.22
N ALA A 60 12.44 6.37 -7.92
CA ALA A 60 13.77 6.94 -8.07
C ALA A 60 14.14 7.19 -9.54
N SER A 61 13.60 6.40 -10.48
CA SER A 61 13.87 6.56 -11.91
C SER A 61 13.31 7.87 -12.48
N ASP A 62 12.22 8.39 -11.90
CA ASP A 62 11.61 9.67 -12.28
C ASP A 62 12.54 10.87 -12.00
N PHE A 63 13.55 10.70 -11.13
CA PHE A 63 14.53 11.72 -10.77
C PHE A 63 15.85 11.59 -11.53
N VAL A 64 15.99 10.58 -12.41
CA VAL A 64 17.17 10.43 -13.25
C VAL A 64 17.05 11.40 -14.43
N VAL A 65 17.88 12.43 -14.45
CA VAL A 65 17.97 13.35 -15.59
C VAL A 65 18.44 12.54 -16.81
N PRO A 66 17.69 12.52 -17.93
CA PRO A 66 18.16 11.89 -19.16
C PRO A 66 19.47 12.57 -19.56
N SER A 67 20.54 11.78 -19.67
CA SER A 67 21.76 12.28 -20.29
C SER A 67 21.39 12.73 -21.71
N ALA A 68 21.58 14.01 -22.02
CA ALA A 68 21.33 14.54 -23.36
C ALA A 68 21.98 13.58 -24.39
N PRO A 69 21.28 13.24 -25.49
CA PRO A 69 21.88 12.40 -26.51
C PRO A 69 23.19 13.06 -26.93
N LYS A 70 24.31 12.31 -26.83
CA LYS A 70 25.58 12.76 -27.38
C LYS A 70 25.29 13.07 -28.84
N ASP A 71 25.37 14.35 -29.21
CA ASP A 71 25.32 14.79 -30.60
C ASP A 71 26.34 13.96 -31.37
N VAL A 72 25.85 12.96 -32.11
CA VAL A 72 26.61 12.29 -33.14
C VAL A 72 26.72 13.33 -34.24
N SER A 73 27.75 14.17 -34.13
CA SER A 73 28.17 15.02 -35.24
C SER A 73 28.50 14.08 -36.41
N PRO A 74 27.83 14.22 -37.57
CA PRO A 74 28.12 13.39 -38.72
C PRO A 74 29.51 13.75 -39.28
N PRO A 75 30.29 12.79 -39.80
CA PRO A 75 31.56 13.11 -40.45
C PRO A 75 31.26 13.78 -41.80
N SER A 76 31.84 14.96 -42.02
CA SER A 76 31.93 15.65 -43.31
C SER A 76 33.42 15.99 -43.50
N ASP A 77 34.13 15.74 -44.58
CA ASP A 77 33.91 15.09 -45.88
C ASP A 77 35.36 14.84 -46.46
N PRO A 78 35.67 14.68 -47.78
CA PRO A 78 36.24 13.45 -48.35
C PRO A 78 37.67 13.56 -48.98
N ALA A 79 38.13 12.43 -49.57
CA ALA A 79 39.26 12.23 -50.51
C ALA A 79 40.67 12.13 -49.87
N GLN A 80 41.55 11.15 -50.16
CA GLN A 80 41.67 10.14 -51.23
C GLN A 80 42.82 9.13 -50.88
N PRO A 81 43.29 8.17 -51.72
CA PRO A 81 43.17 6.71 -51.52
C PRO A 81 44.52 5.93 -51.47
N HIS A 82 44.41 4.58 -51.59
CA HIS A 82 45.43 3.52 -51.77
C HIS A 82 46.03 2.92 -50.48
N ASP A 83 46.14 1.60 -50.26
CA ASP A 83 46.03 0.44 -51.14
C ASP A 83 45.81 -0.86 -50.33
N GLU A 84 45.16 -1.84 -50.97
CA GLU A 84 45.36 -3.32 -50.93
C GLU A 84 45.42 -4.06 -49.56
N ALA A 85 44.93 -5.28 -49.35
CA ALA A 85 44.11 -6.26 -50.07
C ALA A 85 43.91 -7.41 -49.05
N GLY A 86 42.76 -8.09 -49.06
CA GLY A 86 42.55 -9.29 -48.24
C GLY A 86 41.08 -9.68 -48.06
N GLN A 87 40.54 -10.38 -49.05
CA GLN A 87 39.20 -10.98 -49.03
C GLN A 87 39.12 -12.25 -48.15
N ALA A 88 37.86 -12.60 -47.81
CA ALA A 88 37.31 -13.91 -47.41
C ALA A 88 37.49 -14.32 -45.93
N THR A 89 36.50 -14.79 -45.15
CA THR A 89 35.17 -15.40 -45.43
C THR A 89 34.31 -15.48 -44.14
N VAL A 90 33.00 -15.29 -44.32
CA VAL A 90 31.80 -15.78 -43.59
C VAL A 90 31.97 -16.77 -42.41
N SER A 91 31.35 -16.50 -41.25
CA SER A 91 30.21 -17.28 -40.68
C SER A 91 29.78 -16.84 -39.27
N ASP A 92 28.47 -16.71 -39.10
CA ASP A 92 27.71 -16.55 -37.85
C ASP A 92 27.87 -17.74 -36.89
N GLN A 93 27.81 -17.49 -35.58
CA GLN A 93 27.14 -18.39 -34.64
C GLN A 93 26.79 -17.68 -33.31
N SER A 94 25.48 -17.47 -33.12
CA SER A 94 24.80 -17.06 -31.90
C SER A 94 24.65 -18.26 -30.95
N GLY A 95 24.97 -18.05 -29.66
CA GLY A 95 24.84 -19.05 -28.60
C GLY A 95 23.41 -19.12 -28.06
N HIS A 96 22.77 -20.27 -28.31
CA HIS A 96 21.48 -20.71 -27.76
C HIS A 96 21.62 -21.10 -26.27
N TRP A 97 20.71 -20.67 -25.41
CA TRP A 97 20.40 -21.35 -24.14
C TRP A 97 19.01 -22.00 -24.24
N SER A 98 18.94 -23.30 -23.96
CA SER A 98 17.75 -24.14 -23.99
C SER A 98 17.28 -24.46 -22.57
N CYS A 99 15.97 -24.38 -22.31
CA CYS A 99 15.34 -24.91 -21.11
C CYS A 99 14.70 -26.28 -21.38
N PRO A 100 14.80 -27.26 -20.46
CA PRO A 100 14.13 -28.55 -20.57
C PRO A 100 12.67 -28.48 -20.05
N VAL A 101 11.79 -29.24 -20.70
CA VAL A 101 10.38 -29.45 -20.32
C VAL A 101 10.25 -30.83 -19.67
N PRO A 102 9.43 -30.99 -18.60
CA PRO A 102 8.80 -32.26 -18.30
C PRO A 102 7.33 -32.27 -18.75
N SER A 103 6.97 -33.39 -19.38
CA SER A 103 5.66 -33.68 -19.97
C SER A 103 4.73 -34.41 -18.99
N VAL A 104 3.43 -34.45 -19.37
CA VAL A 104 2.36 -35.41 -18.99
C VAL A 104 1.53 -35.07 -17.74
N VAL A 105 0.19 -35.21 -17.64
CA VAL A 105 -1.01 -35.34 -18.50
C VAL A 105 -2.18 -35.01 -17.54
N GLU A 106 -3.17 -34.20 -17.95
CA GLU A 106 -4.41 -34.00 -17.18
C GLU A 106 -5.61 -34.56 -17.94
N SER A 107 -6.34 -35.48 -17.31
CA SER A 107 -7.61 -36.05 -17.76
C SER A 107 -8.73 -35.43 -16.94
N ALA A 108 -9.68 -34.75 -17.60
CA ALA A 108 -11.00 -34.44 -17.04
C ALA A 108 -11.80 -35.75 -16.88
N PRO A 109 -12.79 -35.85 -15.96
CA PRO A 109 -14.11 -35.30 -16.32
C PRO A 109 -15.06 -34.87 -15.15
N GLN A 110 -16.13 -34.17 -15.57
CA GLN A 110 -17.52 -34.20 -15.06
C GLN A 110 -18.00 -33.25 -13.93
N GLN A 111 -18.98 -32.41 -14.34
CA GLN A 111 -20.04 -31.76 -13.54
C GLN A 111 -20.79 -32.76 -12.63
N PRO A 112 -21.46 -32.26 -11.57
CA PRO A 112 -22.93 -32.19 -11.67
C PRO A 112 -23.62 -31.01 -10.93
N THR A 113 -24.72 -30.56 -11.54
CA THR A 113 -26.04 -30.12 -10.99
C THR A 113 -26.15 -29.11 -9.83
N VAL A 114 -26.83 -28.01 -10.16
CA VAL A 114 -27.60 -27.13 -9.26
C VAL A 114 -29.07 -27.54 -9.28
N PRO A 115 -29.83 -27.39 -8.17
CA PRO A 115 -31.26 -27.09 -8.27
C PRO A 115 -31.61 -25.74 -7.61
N THR A 116 -32.26 -24.90 -8.42
CA THR A 116 -33.48 -24.12 -8.18
C THR A 116 -33.88 -23.77 -6.75
N GLU A 117 -34.00 -22.46 -6.45
CA GLU A 117 -35.26 -21.80 -6.05
C GLU A 117 -35.01 -20.30 -5.80
N LEU A 118 -35.73 -19.43 -6.52
CA LEU A 118 -36.30 -18.18 -5.98
C LEU A 118 -37.23 -17.56 -7.03
N ALA A 119 -38.52 -17.67 -6.75
CA ALA A 119 -39.59 -17.01 -7.45
C ALA A 119 -39.73 -15.55 -6.98
N GLU A 120 -39.93 -14.67 -7.97
CA GLU A 120 -40.85 -13.54 -7.99
C GLU A 120 -40.85 -12.53 -6.82
N LYS A 121 -40.46 -11.28 -7.12
CA LYS A 121 -41.46 -10.25 -7.47
C LYS A 121 -40.84 -8.98 -8.02
N GLU A 122 -41.33 -8.58 -9.18
CA GLU A 122 -41.17 -7.27 -9.80
C GLU A 122 -41.84 -6.16 -8.99
N ALA A 123 -41.25 -4.98 -9.01
CA ALA A 123 -41.97 -3.70 -9.01
C ALA A 123 -41.12 -2.65 -9.73
N THR A 124 -41.43 -2.45 -11.01
CA THR A 124 -41.09 -1.30 -11.84
C THR A 124 -41.92 -0.09 -11.43
N VAL A 125 -41.28 1.09 -11.31
CA VAL A 125 -41.89 2.39 -11.61
C VAL A 125 -40.81 3.30 -12.20
N GLU A 126 -40.96 3.60 -13.49
CA GLU A 126 -40.32 4.72 -14.19
C GLU A 126 -40.99 6.05 -13.80
N GLY A 127 -40.22 7.15 -13.90
CA GLY A 127 -40.74 8.50 -13.69
C GLY A 127 -39.69 9.56 -14.04
N GLU A 128 -39.49 9.76 -15.33
CA GLU A 128 -38.69 10.81 -15.97
C GLU A 128 -39.34 12.20 -15.82
N GLY A 129 -38.53 13.27 -15.69
CA GLY A 129 -39.04 14.64 -15.70
C GLY A 129 -37.95 15.69 -15.44
N ALA A 130 -37.56 16.42 -16.49
CA ALA A 130 -36.40 17.30 -16.59
C ALA A 130 -36.66 18.78 -16.24
N SER A 131 -35.53 19.52 -16.13
CA SER A 131 -35.28 20.92 -16.58
C SER A 131 -35.24 22.06 -15.53
N PRO A 132 -34.57 23.21 -15.81
CA PRO A 132 -33.36 23.65 -15.12
C PRO A 132 -33.51 25.07 -14.53
N ALA A 133 -32.53 25.56 -13.78
CA ALA A 133 -32.43 26.98 -13.46
C ALA A 133 -30.97 27.42 -13.33
N ASP A 134 -30.64 28.41 -14.16
CA ASP A 134 -29.43 29.20 -14.23
C ASP A 134 -29.04 29.87 -12.91
N ALA A 135 -27.74 29.97 -12.66
CA ALA A 135 -27.15 31.10 -11.96
C ALA A 135 -25.70 31.31 -12.46
N ALA A 136 -25.56 32.22 -13.41
CA ALA A 136 -24.30 32.75 -13.91
C ALA A 136 -23.64 33.65 -12.86
N THR A 137 -22.32 33.56 -12.66
CA THR A 137 -21.48 34.73 -12.29
C THR A 137 -20.01 34.54 -12.72
N ALA A 138 -19.63 35.34 -13.73
CA ALA A 138 -18.35 36.00 -14.03
C ALA A 138 -17.00 35.24 -13.92
N LEU A 139 -16.42 34.98 -15.11
CA LEU A 139 -14.97 35.00 -15.36
C LEU A 139 -14.54 36.42 -15.77
N PRO A 140 -13.30 36.85 -15.50
CA PRO A 140 -12.56 37.71 -16.41
C PRO A 140 -11.43 36.92 -17.09
N ALA A 141 -11.40 37.02 -18.41
CA ALA A 141 -10.19 36.83 -19.22
C ALA A 141 -9.39 38.15 -19.19
N ASP A 142 -8.06 38.14 -19.15
CA ASP A 142 -7.21 38.01 -20.35
C ASP A 142 -5.70 38.11 -20.00
N ASP A 143 -4.92 37.77 -21.02
CA ASP A 143 -3.54 38.13 -21.33
C ASP A 143 -2.46 37.08 -21.06
N GLY A 144 -2.24 36.32 -22.13
CA GLY A 144 -1.12 35.41 -22.32
C GLY A 144 0.23 36.12 -22.37
N ALA A 145 1.18 35.55 -21.65
CA ALA A 145 2.59 35.60 -21.99
C ALA A 145 3.09 34.15 -22.01
N ASN A 146 3.36 33.69 -23.23
CA ASN A 146 4.16 32.51 -23.52
C ASN A 146 5.53 32.72 -22.86
N ASP A 147 5.81 31.99 -21.78
CA ASP A 147 7.18 31.75 -21.35
C ASP A 147 7.32 30.28 -21.01
N SER A 148 8.10 29.61 -21.86
CA SER A 148 8.58 28.25 -21.70
C SER A 148 9.41 28.18 -20.41
N SER A 149 8.75 27.94 -19.29
CA SER A 149 9.42 27.61 -18.04
C SER A 149 9.90 26.18 -18.15
N ALA A 150 11.19 26.06 -18.46
CA ALA A 150 11.97 24.86 -18.26
C ALA A 150 11.58 24.17 -16.95
N LEU A 151 11.21 22.90 -17.05
CA LEU A 151 11.05 21.96 -15.93
C LEU A 151 12.31 22.02 -15.06
N SER A 152 12.26 22.82 -14.00
CA SER A 152 13.15 22.67 -12.86
C SER A 152 12.58 21.55 -11.99
N PRO A 153 13.40 20.65 -11.43
CA PRO A 153 12.92 19.48 -10.72
C PRO A 153 12.31 19.95 -9.40
N GLN A 154 10.99 20.10 -9.36
CA GLN A 154 10.28 20.22 -8.09
C GLN A 154 10.25 18.84 -7.46
N VAL A 155 11.34 18.61 -6.72
CA VAL A 155 11.51 17.70 -5.61
C VAL A 155 10.18 17.26 -5.00
N ASP A 156 9.74 16.04 -5.28
CA ASP A 156 8.76 15.37 -4.43
C ASP A 156 9.52 14.77 -3.23
N GLN A 157 9.75 15.64 -2.24
CA GLN A 157 10.60 15.40 -1.06
C GLN A 157 9.99 14.40 -0.05
N GLY A 158 8.77 13.91 -0.29
CA GLY A 158 8.04 13.05 0.66
C GLY A 158 8.11 11.55 0.35
N ALA A 159 7.89 11.17 -0.91
CA ALA A 159 7.71 9.76 -1.28
C ALA A 159 8.98 8.93 -1.11
N ILE A 160 10.13 9.42 -1.57
CA ILE A 160 11.40 8.71 -1.46
C ILE A 160 11.83 8.54 0.01
N PRO A 161 11.93 9.60 0.85
CA PRO A 161 12.27 9.40 2.25
C PRO A 161 11.28 8.48 2.99
N ALA A 162 9.98 8.56 2.70
CA ALA A 162 9.01 7.66 3.28
C ALA A 162 9.25 6.19 2.87
N LEU A 163 9.52 5.94 1.59
CA LEU A 163 9.86 4.62 1.08
C LEU A 163 11.18 4.11 1.67
N GLU A 164 12.20 4.95 1.81
CA GLU A 164 13.48 4.61 2.47
C GLU A 164 13.24 4.13 3.90
N PHE A 165 12.45 4.89 4.67
CA PHE A 165 12.10 4.56 6.04
C PHE A 165 11.36 3.22 6.14
N GLY A 166 10.29 3.04 5.36
CA GLY A 166 9.51 1.80 5.37
C GLY A 166 10.30 0.60 4.88
N SER A 167 11.08 0.76 3.81
CA SER A 167 11.90 -0.29 3.22
C SER A 167 12.99 -0.75 4.19
N ALA A 168 13.66 0.18 4.86
CA ALA A 168 14.66 -0.15 5.86
C ALA A 168 14.04 -0.83 7.09
N ALA A 169 12.81 -0.47 7.48
CA ALA A 169 12.08 -1.11 8.58
C ALA A 169 11.80 -2.61 8.35
N ILE A 170 11.76 -3.06 7.10
CA ILE A 170 11.62 -4.48 6.74
C ILE A 170 12.91 -5.10 6.16
N ALA A 171 14.04 -4.39 6.25
CA ALA A 171 15.32 -4.76 5.66
C ALA A 171 15.27 -5.07 4.14
N ALA A 172 14.49 -4.30 3.38
CA ALA A 172 14.49 -4.41 1.93
C ALA A 172 15.81 -3.90 1.34
N ASN A 173 16.37 -4.66 0.40
CA ASN A 173 17.56 -4.27 -0.34
C ASN A 173 17.16 -3.38 -1.52
N LEU A 174 17.32 -2.06 -1.36
CA LEU A 174 17.01 -1.09 -2.39
C LEU A 174 18.14 -1.03 -3.43
N VAL A 175 17.77 -1.07 -4.71
CA VAL A 175 18.71 -0.93 -5.82
C VAL A 175 18.48 0.44 -6.46
N GLU A 176 19.47 1.31 -6.35
CA GLU A 176 19.41 2.67 -6.89
C GLU A 176 19.57 2.63 -8.43
N PRO A 177 18.67 3.30 -9.19
CA PRO A 177 18.83 3.43 -10.63
C PRO A 177 20.15 4.11 -11.01
N LYS A 178 20.73 3.73 -12.14
CA LYS A 178 21.98 4.36 -12.61
C LYS A 178 21.76 5.87 -12.82
N GLY A 179 22.59 6.68 -12.17
CA GLY A 179 22.52 8.14 -12.27
C GLY A 179 21.63 8.80 -11.23
N TYR A 180 20.97 8.01 -10.37
CA TYR A 180 20.30 8.50 -9.17
C TYR A 180 21.28 8.51 -7.98
N VAL A 181 21.21 9.54 -7.14
CA VAL A 181 21.94 9.62 -5.87
C VAL A 181 20.93 10.06 -4.79
N PRO A 182 20.72 9.26 -3.73
CA PRO A 182 19.83 9.65 -2.65
C PRO A 182 20.29 10.94 -1.97
N SER A 183 19.32 11.74 -1.51
CA SER A 183 19.61 12.92 -0.69
C SER A 183 20.03 12.53 0.73
N ASP A 184 20.72 13.42 1.44
CA ASP A 184 21.05 13.22 2.86
C ASP A 184 19.79 12.95 3.71
N LEU A 185 18.66 13.59 3.37
CA LEU A 185 17.38 13.36 4.03
C LEU A 185 16.86 11.93 3.79
N ALA A 186 16.94 11.41 2.57
CA ALA A 186 16.57 10.05 2.25
C ALA A 186 17.43 9.02 3.02
N LEU A 187 18.73 9.29 3.16
CA LEU A 187 19.64 8.47 3.94
C LEU A 187 19.32 8.50 5.44
N GLN A 188 19.00 9.66 6.02
CA GLN A 188 18.56 9.74 7.42
C GLN A 188 17.28 8.94 7.67
N TYR A 189 16.32 8.98 6.74
CA TYR A 189 15.10 8.18 6.85
C TYR A 189 15.39 6.68 6.73
N ARG A 190 16.31 6.27 5.85
CA ARG A 190 16.80 4.89 5.75
C ARG A 190 17.41 4.42 7.08
N GLU A 191 18.28 5.21 7.67
CA GLU A 191 18.91 4.91 8.96
C GLU A 191 17.86 4.80 10.08
N ALA A 192 16.96 5.78 10.19
CA ALA A 192 15.88 5.76 11.19
C ALA A 192 14.94 4.55 11.02
N GLY A 193 14.58 4.22 9.78
CA GLY A 193 13.75 3.05 9.46
C GLY A 193 14.43 1.75 9.84
N SER A 194 15.75 1.63 9.63
CA SER A 194 16.52 0.41 9.96
C SER A 194 16.49 0.08 11.47
N LEU A 195 16.30 1.08 12.33
CA LEU A 195 16.15 0.88 13.77
C LEU A 195 14.83 0.16 14.10
N LEU A 196 13.83 0.21 13.23
CA LEU A 196 12.59 -0.55 13.42
C LEU A 196 12.73 -2.03 13.04
N ASN A 197 13.80 -2.44 12.36
CA ASN A 197 14.00 -3.84 12.00
C ASN A 197 14.66 -4.63 13.15
N LEU A 198 13.85 -5.04 14.13
CA LEU A 198 14.30 -5.90 15.22
C LEU A 198 14.05 -7.39 14.90
N GLU A 199 15.12 -8.13 14.58
CA GLU A 199 15.08 -9.58 14.39
C GLU A 199 14.95 -10.32 15.74
N SER A 200 13.75 -10.33 16.32
CA SER A 200 13.42 -11.11 17.54
C SER A 200 14.30 -10.85 18.78
N GLU A 201 15.26 -9.93 18.73
CA GLU A 201 16.14 -9.58 19.83
C GLU A 201 15.38 -8.81 20.92
N PRO A 202 15.71 -9.02 22.21
CA PRO A 202 15.17 -8.20 23.28
C PRO A 202 15.60 -6.74 23.09
N ILE A 203 14.66 -5.82 23.31
CA ILE A 203 14.88 -4.38 23.11
C ILE A 203 15.89 -3.87 24.13
N SER A 204 17.14 -3.68 23.71
CA SER A 204 18.22 -3.18 24.56
C SER A 204 18.11 -1.67 24.75
N LYS A 205 18.65 -1.17 25.87
CA LYS A 205 18.77 0.28 26.11
C LYS A 205 19.65 0.97 25.07
N GLU A 206 20.68 0.27 24.60
CA GLU A 206 21.57 0.74 23.53
C GLU A 206 20.79 0.95 22.24
N HIS A 207 19.85 0.06 21.92
CA HIS A 207 18.99 0.22 20.76
C HIS A 207 18.09 1.46 20.89
N ILE A 208 17.44 1.66 22.05
CA ILE A 208 16.63 2.86 22.30
C ILE A 208 17.50 4.13 22.21
N GLY A 209 18.72 4.10 22.73
CA GLY A 209 19.70 5.19 22.64
C GLY A 209 19.97 5.62 21.20
N ARG A 210 20.13 4.66 20.27
CA ARG A 210 20.30 4.97 18.84
C ARG A 210 19.11 5.71 18.24
N VAL A 211 17.89 5.45 18.71
CA VAL A 211 16.70 6.21 18.27
C VAL A 211 16.74 7.64 18.81
N TYR A 212 17.25 7.85 20.03
CA TYR A 212 17.42 9.20 20.59
C TYR A 212 18.48 10.04 19.87
N ASP A 213 19.49 9.38 19.30
CA ASP A 213 20.58 10.01 18.55
C ASP A 213 20.18 10.48 17.14
N ILE A 214 18.94 10.20 16.69
CA ILE A 214 18.42 10.74 15.42
C ILE A 214 18.44 12.28 15.48
N PRO A 215 19.18 12.97 14.57
CA PRO A 215 19.35 14.42 14.64
C PRO A 215 18.06 15.22 14.38
N ASP A 216 17.27 14.77 13.41
CA ASP A 216 16.02 15.43 13.04
C ASP A 216 14.91 15.14 14.08
N ALA A 217 14.32 16.20 14.62
CA ALA A 217 13.40 16.08 15.75
C ALA A 217 12.05 15.43 15.35
N ASP A 218 11.50 15.72 14.17
CA ASP A 218 10.24 15.11 13.72
C ASP A 218 10.45 13.65 13.34
N LEU A 219 11.53 13.32 12.63
CA LEU A 219 11.90 11.95 12.29
C LEU A 219 12.17 11.13 13.55
N ARG A 220 12.84 11.71 14.55
CA ARG A 220 13.03 11.09 15.86
C ARG A 220 11.70 10.83 16.55
N ALA A 221 10.81 11.82 16.63
CA ALA A 221 9.50 11.66 17.25
C ALA A 221 8.63 10.63 16.50
N LYS A 222 8.67 10.63 15.16
CA LYS A 222 8.04 9.63 14.31
C LYS A 222 8.56 8.24 14.65
N THR A 223 9.88 8.06 14.65
CA THR A 223 10.52 6.76 14.90
C THR A 223 10.19 6.26 16.31
N LEU A 224 10.28 7.10 17.34
CA LEU A 224 9.91 6.74 18.71
C LEU A 224 8.43 6.32 18.84
N SER A 225 7.52 7.07 18.19
CA SER A 225 6.09 6.74 18.21
C SER A 225 5.80 5.40 17.51
N THR A 226 6.38 5.16 16.33
CA THR A 226 6.25 3.89 15.60
C THR A 226 6.88 2.75 16.39
N PHE A 227 8.04 2.97 17.01
CA PHE A 227 8.73 2.01 17.85
C PHE A 227 7.89 1.55 19.04
N LEU A 228 7.21 2.47 19.73
CA LEU A 228 6.27 2.13 20.81
C LEU A 228 5.08 1.30 20.31
N VAL A 229 4.47 1.69 19.18
CA VAL A 229 3.35 0.94 18.61
C VAL A 229 3.78 -0.48 18.23
N LEU A 230 4.94 -0.65 17.61
CA LEU A 230 5.42 -1.95 17.18
C LEU A 230 5.84 -2.84 18.36
N TYR A 231 6.53 -2.27 19.35
CA TYR A 231 7.36 -3.06 20.26
C TYR A 231 7.06 -2.90 21.75
N SER A 232 6.11 -2.05 22.16
CA SER A 232 5.81 -1.78 23.58
C SER A 232 5.58 -3.04 24.44
N LYS A 233 5.00 -4.12 23.88
CA LYS A 233 4.80 -5.38 24.60
C LYS A 233 6.09 -6.07 25.05
N GLY A 234 7.19 -5.85 24.33
CA GLY A 234 8.50 -6.41 24.66
C GLY A 234 9.34 -5.50 25.57
N MET A 235 8.81 -4.33 25.95
CA MET A 235 9.50 -3.34 26.78
C MET A 235 9.06 -3.43 28.24
N SER A 236 9.93 -3.01 29.14
CA SER A 236 9.56 -2.71 30.53
C SER A 236 8.76 -1.40 30.61
N ASP A 237 7.89 -1.28 31.63
CA ASP A 237 7.15 -0.04 31.89
C ASP A 237 8.07 1.18 31.99
N SER A 238 9.26 1.02 32.59
CA SER A 238 10.27 2.09 32.66
C SER A 238 10.78 2.54 31.29
N GLN A 239 10.99 1.61 30.35
CA GLN A 239 11.42 1.95 28.99
C GLN A 239 10.30 2.66 28.22
N VAL A 240 9.06 2.19 28.37
CA VAL A 240 7.89 2.83 27.77
C VAL A 240 7.73 4.26 28.30
N ASP A 241 7.84 4.45 29.61
CA ASP A 241 7.73 5.78 30.24
C ASP A 241 8.87 6.71 29.83
N GLU A 242 10.10 6.21 29.70
CA GLU A 242 11.25 6.99 29.22
C GLU A 242 11.01 7.52 27.80
N ILE A 243 10.55 6.66 26.88
CA ILE A 243 10.24 7.07 25.50
C ILE A 243 9.06 8.05 25.48
N LEU A 244 8.01 7.82 26.27
CA LEU A 244 6.87 8.71 26.35
C LEU A 244 7.24 10.09 26.89
N ASN A 245 8.13 10.19 27.88
CA ASN A 245 8.60 11.47 28.39
C ASN A 245 9.36 12.26 27.32
N VAL A 246 10.23 11.58 26.55
CA VAL A 246 10.92 12.20 25.42
C VAL A 246 9.92 12.67 24.35
N LEU A 247 8.92 11.84 24.01
CA LEU A 247 7.87 12.24 23.06
C LEU A 247 7.07 13.45 23.56
N TYR A 248 6.77 13.53 24.85
CA TYR A 248 6.05 14.67 25.43
C TYR A 248 6.78 16.00 25.19
N GLU A 249 8.11 16.00 25.30
CA GLU A 249 8.94 17.17 25.06
C GLU A 249 9.13 17.48 23.57
N LEU A 250 9.17 16.46 22.71
CA LEU A 250 9.44 16.61 21.28
C LEU A 250 8.19 16.93 20.45
N ASP A 251 7.12 16.15 20.63
CA ASP A 251 5.89 16.24 19.84
C ASP A 251 4.71 15.76 20.68
N GLN A 252 3.98 16.72 21.24
CA GLN A 252 2.82 16.43 22.09
C GLN A 252 1.73 15.65 21.36
N ARG A 253 1.56 15.83 20.04
CA ARG A 253 0.56 15.09 19.27
C ARG A 253 0.94 13.62 19.18
N ARG A 254 2.19 13.32 18.81
CA ARG A 254 2.69 11.94 18.75
C ARG A 254 2.76 11.29 20.13
N TYR A 255 2.99 12.07 21.18
CA TYR A 255 2.87 11.61 22.56
C TYR A 255 1.43 11.15 22.88
N GLU A 256 0.43 12.00 22.60
CA GLU A 256 -0.99 11.67 22.77
C GLU A 256 -1.36 10.41 21.95
N GLU A 257 -0.83 10.29 20.73
CA GLU A 257 -0.99 9.08 19.90
C GLU A 257 -0.30 7.84 20.46
N ALA A 258 0.89 7.95 21.00
CA ALA A 258 1.62 6.83 21.57
C ALA A 258 0.98 6.30 22.87
N LEU A 259 0.21 7.12 23.59
CA LEU A 259 -0.50 6.72 24.81
C LEU A 259 -1.54 5.61 24.58
N ILE A 260 -1.93 5.33 23.33
CA ILE A 260 -2.83 4.22 22.98
C ILE A 260 -2.36 2.86 23.52
N ILE A 261 -1.05 2.67 23.68
CA ILE A 261 -0.46 1.41 24.15
C ILE A 261 -0.84 1.09 25.60
N LYS A 262 -1.17 2.11 26.42
CA LYS A 262 -1.48 1.93 27.84
C LYS A 262 -2.93 1.56 28.12
N LEU A 263 -3.86 2.04 27.27
CA LEU A 263 -5.30 1.88 27.50
C LEU A 263 -5.74 0.41 27.62
N PRO A 264 -5.30 -0.53 26.76
CA PRO A 264 -5.69 -1.93 26.86
C PRO A 264 -5.29 -2.58 28.19
N ALA A 265 -4.10 -2.26 28.71
CA ALA A 265 -3.59 -2.81 29.96
C ALA A 265 -4.38 -2.30 31.17
N LEU A 266 -4.68 -1.00 31.23
CA LEU A 266 -5.48 -0.41 32.31
C LEU A 266 -6.88 -1.04 32.38
N LEU A 267 -7.52 -1.20 31.21
CA LEU A 267 -8.84 -1.81 31.10
C LEU A 267 -8.83 -3.30 31.49
N LYS A 268 -7.83 -4.08 31.04
CA LYS A 268 -7.68 -5.50 31.41
C LYS A 268 -7.41 -5.69 32.90
N ASN A 269 -6.66 -4.78 33.52
CA ASN A 269 -6.33 -4.82 34.94
C ASN A 269 -7.45 -4.30 35.85
N GLY A 270 -8.53 -3.76 35.27
CA GLY A 270 -9.67 -3.21 36.03
C GLY A 270 -9.42 -1.83 36.65
N ASP A 271 -8.36 -1.12 36.25
CA ASP A 271 -8.07 0.26 36.69
C ASP A 271 -8.93 1.24 35.87
N LEU A 272 -10.25 1.19 36.08
CA LEU A 272 -11.24 1.90 35.27
C LEU A 272 -11.13 3.42 35.43
N GLU A 273 -10.71 3.92 36.58
CA GLU A 273 -10.53 5.36 36.82
C GLU A 273 -9.38 5.91 35.99
N ARG A 274 -8.21 5.25 36.00
CA ARG A 274 -7.10 5.66 35.15
C ARG A 274 -7.40 5.45 33.67
N ALA A 275 -8.10 4.37 33.30
CA ALA A 275 -8.53 4.15 31.93
C ALA A 275 -9.47 5.27 31.45
N LYS A 276 -10.41 5.71 32.30
CA LYS A 276 -11.33 6.82 32.00
C LYS A 276 -10.60 8.16 31.87
N ALA A 277 -9.63 8.43 32.73
CA ALA A 277 -8.79 9.62 32.64
C ALA A 277 -7.96 9.62 31.34
N LEU A 278 -7.31 8.50 31.03
CA LEU A 278 -6.54 8.33 29.80
C LEU A 278 -7.42 8.47 28.55
N ARG A 279 -8.62 7.90 28.56
CA ARG A 279 -9.61 8.08 27.50
C ARG A 279 -9.90 9.55 27.24
N HIS A 280 -10.06 10.36 28.29
CA HIS A 280 -10.32 11.78 28.13
C HIS A 280 -9.14 12.50 27.46
N VAL A 281 -7.90 12.14 27.81
CA VAL A 281 -6.68 12.65 27.15
C VAL A 281 -6.65 12.24 25.68
N LEU A 282 -6.88 10.96 25.37
CA LEU A 282 -6.83 10.43 24.01
C LEU A 282 -7.90 11.02 23.07
N LEU A 283 -9.08 11.32 23.60
CA LEU A 283 -10.17 11.92 22.81
C LEU A 283 -10.09 13.45 22.76
N GLY A 284 -9.29 14.07 23.63
CA GLY A 284 -9.06 15.51 23.70
C GLY A 284 -10.32 16.35 23.88
N GLU A 285 -10.19 17.65 23.63
CA GLU A 285 -11.34 18.52 23.38
C GLU A 285 -11.80 18.33 21.93
N VAL A 286 -13.12 18.18 21.76
CA VAL A 286 -13.82 17.78 20.53
C VAL A 286 -13.21 18.37 19.26
N GLY A 287 -12.65 17.51 18.39
CA GLY A 287 -12.24 17.89 17.03
C GLY A 287 -10.84 17.44 16.60
N ARG A 288 -9.99 16.91 17.48
CA ARG A 288 -8.69 16.34 17.10
C ARG A 288 -8.86 14.90 16.60
N GLN A 289 -9.24 14.73 15.34
CA GLN A 289 -8.89 13.50 14.61
C GLN A 289 -7.60 13.78 13.84
N ALA A 290 -6.59 12.92 14.01
CA ALA A 290 -5.47 12.90 13.09
C ALA A 290 -5.97 12.30 11.76
N ASP A 291 -5.56 12.87 10.63
CA ASP A 291 -6.08 12.49 9.31
C ASP A 291 -5.93 10.99 8.99
N GLN A 292 -4.98 10.30 9.64
CA GLN A 292 -4.62 8.89 9.36
C GLN A 292 -4.96 7.91 10.51
N PHE A 293 -5.30 8.39 11.71
CA PHE A 293 -5.55 7.55 12.88
C PHE A 293 -6.78 7.99 13.68
N SER A 294 -7.80 7.13 13.73
CA SER A 294 -9.03 7.41 14.46
C SER A 294 -8.93 6.98 15.92
N MET A 295 -8.58 7.93 16.80
CA MET A 295 -8.58 7.73 18.26
C MET A 295 -9.90 7.17 18.78
N LEU A 296 -11.02 7.69 18.26
CA LEU A 296 -12.34 7.24 18.67
C LEU A 296 -12.58 5.76 18.34
N ALA A 297 -12.17 5.31 17.14
CA ALA A 297 -12.29 3.91 16.76
C ALA A 297 -11.40 3.01 17.64
N TYR A 298 -10.18 3.45 17.97
CA TYR A 298 -9.28 2.70 18.87
C TYR A 298 -9.86 2.55 20.28
N VAL A 299 -10.30 3.66 20.88
CA VAL A 299 -10.88 3.67 22.23
C VAL A 299 -12.12 2.78 22.27
N ALA A 300 -13.04 2.93 21.31
CA ALA A 300 -14.24 2.09 21.24
C ALA A 300 -13.89 0.59 21.12
N SER A 301 -12.84 0.27 20.37
CA SER A 301 -12.31 -1.09 20.23
C SER A 301 -11.79 -1.66 21.54
N CYS A 302 -11.02 -0.87 22.30
CA CYS A 302 -10.49 -1.27 23.61
C CYS A 302 -11.60 -1.64 24.59
N TYR A 303 -12.63 -0.79 24.71
CA TYR A 303 -13.80 -1.04 25.56
C TYR A 303 -14.63 -2.24 25.08
N THR A 304 -14.78 -2.40 23.77
CA THR A 304 -15.49 -3.55 23.18
C THR A 304 -14.80 -4.87 23.51
N MET A 305 -13.47 -4.91 23.41
CA MET A 305 -12.67 -6.14 23.65
C MET A 305 -12.79 -6.66 25.09
N ILE A 306 -12.90 -5.77 26.08
CA ILE A 306 -13.11 -6.18 27.49
C ILE A 306 -14.58 -6.49 27.83
N GLY A 307 -15.49 -6.47 26.84
CA GLY A 307 -16.91 -6.77 27.02
C GLY A 307 -17.80 -5.58 27.37
N LEU A 308 -17.25 -4.36 27.47
CA LEU A 308 -18.00 -3.12 27.76
C LEU A 308 -18.57 -2.50 26.48
N LYS A 309 -19.42 -3.26 25.76
CA LYS A 309 -19.98 -2.85 24.47
C LYS A 309 -20.91 -1.64 24.56
N GLN A 310 -21.67 -1.54 25.66
CA GLN A 310 -22.55 -0.41 25.91
C GLN A 310 -21.72 0.87 26.10
N ASP A 311 -20.70 0.82 26.98
CA ASP A 311 -19.78 1.93 27.19
C ASP A 311 -19.06 2.35 25.91
N ALA A 312 -18.62 1.40 25.08
CA ALA A 312 -18.03 1.71 23.77
C ALA A 312 -19.01 2.49 22.87
N GLY A 313 -20.27 2.07 22.82
CA GLY A 313 -21.32 2.76 22.07
C GLY A 313 -21.66 4.13 22.64
N ASP A 314 -21.67 4.27 23.97
CA ASP A 314 -21.92 5.55 24.64
C ASP A 314 -20.75 6.51 24.45
N ILE A 315 -19.49 6.06 24.47
CA ILE A 315 -18.32 6.89 24.14
C ILE A 315 -18.45 7.50 22.73
N VAL A 316 -18.86 6.71 21.75
CA VAL A 316 -19.06 7.19 20.37
C VAL A 316 -20.22 8.19 20.31
N ARG A 317 -21.32 7.91 21.02
CA ARG A 317 -22.48 8.81 21.08
C ARG A 317 -22.14 10.13 21.76
N ASP A 318 -21.41 10.08 22.86
CA ASP A 318 -20.98 11.23 23.64
C ASP A 318 -20.06 12.12 22.79
N ALA A 319 -19.11 11.53 22.06
CA ALA A 319 -18.25 12.28 21.14
C ALA A 319 -19.06 13.03 20.06
N VAL A 320 -20.05 12.37 19.45
CA VAL A 320 -20.94 12.99 18.46
C VAL A 320 -21.79 14.10 19.10
N SER A 321 -22.34 13.85 20.30
CA SER A 321 -23.15 14.83 21.03
C SER A 321 -22.34 16.06 21.47
N GLY A 322 -21.04 15.88 21.72
CA GLY A 322 -20.10 16.94 22.05
C GLY A 322 -19.73 17.82 20.86
N GLY A 323 -20.17 17.50 19.64
CA GLY A 323 -19.94 18.30 18.43
C GLY A 323 -19.01 17.66 17.40
N LEU A 324 -18.52 16.43 17.63
CA LEU A 324 -17.70 15.73 16.65
C LEU A 324 -18.54 15.35 15.42
N LYS A 325 -18.15 15.84 14.26
CA LYS A 325 -18.78 15.48 12.98
C LYS A 325 -18.11 14.23 12.41
N LEU A 326 -18.78 13.09 12.53
CA LEU A 326 -18.32 11.85 11.91
C LEU A 326 -18.78 11.74 10.46
N SER A 327 -17.80 11.61 9.56
CA SER A 327 -18.00 11.28 8.15
C SER A 327 -18.65 9.89 8.00
N ALA A 328 -19.09 9.55 6.78
CA ALA A 328 -19.57 8.19 6.52
C ALA A 328 -18.45 7.16 6.73
N ASP A 329 -17.24 7.50 6.30
CA ASP A 329 -16.05 6.64 6.39
C ASP A 329 -15.63 6.44 7.86
N ASP A 330 -15.71 7.48 8.70
CA ASP A 330 -15.39 7.38 10.14
C ASP A 330 -16.35 6.41 10.84
N ARG A 331 -17.64 6.48 10.48
CA ARG A 331 -18.67 5.59 11.03
C ARG A 331 -18.42 4.15 10.60
N THR A 332 -18.04 3.93 9.34
CA THR A 332 -17.65 2.62 8.84
C THR A 332 -16.43 2.10 9.60
N LEU A 333 -15.37 2.90 9.71
CA LEU A 333 -14.16 2.55 10.45
C LEU A 333 -14.45 2.15 11.90
N ILE A 334 -15.22 2.95 12.64
CA ILE A 334 -15.59 2.65 14.03
C ILE A 334 -16.33 1.31 14.12
N LYS A 335 -17.27 1.03 13.20
CA LYS A 335 -17.99 -0.25 13.17
C LYS A 335 -17.05 -1.43 12.92
N LEU A 336 -16.13 -1.32 11.95
CA LEU A 336 -15.17 -2.39 11.64
C LEU A 336 -14.21 -2.65 12.81
N ALA A 337 -13.72 -1.57 13.44
CA ALA A 337 -12.82 -1.63 14.57
C ALA A 337 -13.46 -2.34 15.79
N MET A 338 -14.72 -2.03 16.09
CA MET A 338 -15.50 -2.73 17.11
C MET A 338 -15.80 -4.19 16.71
N ALA A 339 -16.05 -4.49 15.43
CA ALA A 339 -16.25 -5.87 14.96
C ALA A 339 -15.00 -6.73 15.14
N VAL A 340 -13.82 -6.20 14.77
CA VAL A 340 -12.51 -6.83 15.02
C VAL A 340 -12.31 -7.16 16.48
N SER A 341 -12.65 -6.21 17.36
CA SER A 341 -12.51 -6.36 18.80
C SER A 341 -13.43 -7.43 19.41
N ASN A 342 -14.47 -7.85 18.68
CA ASN A 342 -15.35 -8.97 19.04
C ASN A 342 -14.84 -10.34 18.52
N GLY A 343 -13.64 -10.39 17.93
CA GLY A 343 -13.01 -11.63 17.46
C GLY A 343 -13.28 -11.98 16.00
N GLY A 344 -13.93 -11.10 15.23
CA GLY A 344 -14.19 -11.31 13.80
C GLY A 344 -13.42 -10.33 12.94
N TYR A 345 -12.64 -10.81 11.96
CA TYR A 345 -12.08 -9.95 10.92
C TYR A 345 -13.16 -9.59 9.89
N PRO A 346 -13.33 -8.31 9.46
CA PRO A 346 -14.40 -7.93 8.55
C PRO A 346 -14.30 -8.62 7.20
N MET A 347 -15.44 -8.78 6.54
CA MET A 347 -15.47 -9.29 5.17
C MET A 347 -14.98 -8.22 4.21
N ILE A 348 -14.46 -8.64 3.05
CA ILE A 348 -13.97 -7.70 2.03
C ILE A 348 -15.07 -6.72 1.56
N GLN A 349 -16.34 -7.15 1.60
CA GLN A 349 -17.50 -6.33 1.26
C GLN A 349 -17.68 -5.15 2.21
N ASP A 350 -17.35 -5.33 3.49
CA ASP A 350 -17.47 -4.27 4.51
C ASP A 350 -16.50 -3.10 4.21
N PHE A 351 -15.39 -3.38 3.52
CA PHE A 351 -14.46 -2.34 3.07
C PHE A 351 -14.99 -1.61 1.82
N TYR A 352 -15.96 -2.14 1.09
CA TYR A 352 -16.57 -1.45 -0.05
C TYR A 352 -17.45 -0.26 0.34
N ASP A 353 -17.83 -0.17 1.61
CA ASP A 353 -18.62 0.93 2.16
C ASP A 353 -17.83 2.24 2.34
N PHE A 354 -16.49 2.20 2.26
CA PHE A 354 -15.66 3.41 2.25
C PHE A 354 -15.79 4.19 0.94
N LYS A 355 -16.01 5.49 1.05
CA LYS A 355 -16.07 6.43 -0.09
C LYS A 355 -14.70 6.83 -0.59
N SER A 356 -13.75 7.03 0.33
CA SER A 356 -12.37 7.36 0.01
C SER A 356 -11.48 6.12 0.01
N ASP A 357 -10.70 5.95 -1.05
CA ASP A 357 -9.66 4.91 -1.11
C ASP A 357 -8.57 5.13 -0.05
N GLN A 358 -8.29 6.39 0.31
CA GLN A 358 -7.38 6.71 1.42
C GLN A 358 -7.97 6.26 2.75
N ALA A 359 -9.25 6.57 3.02
CA ALA A 359 -9.90 6.13 4.26
C ALA A 359 -9.98 4.60 4.36
N ARG A 360 -10.13 3.90 3.23
CA ARG A 360 -10.03 2.43 3.18
C ARG A 360 -8.62 1.94 3.55
N LEU A 361 -7.57 2.58 3.04
CA LEU A 361 -6.19 2.25 3.42
C LEU A 361 -5.96 2.48 4.91
N ASP A 362 -6.34 3.64 5.42
CA ASP A 362 -6.22 4.01 6.83
C ASP A 362 -6.99 3.02 7.71
N ALA A 363 -8.14 2.53 7.25
CA ALA A 363 -8.88 1.48 7.95
C ALA A 363 -8.07 0.17 8.06
N TYR A 364 -7.41 -0.30 7.01
CA TYR A 364 -6.55 -1.49 7.12
C TYR A 364 -5.40 -1.27 8.12
N LEU A 365 -4.72 -0.13 8.04
CA LEU A 365 -3.62 0.20 8.95
C LEU A 365 -4.10 0.30 10.41
N MET A 366 -5.28 0.90 10.61
CA MET A 366 -5.92 0.99 11.92
C MET A 366 -6.26 -0.38 12.49
N LEU A 367 -6.84 -1.27 11.68
CA LEU A 367 -7.14 -2.63 12.10
C LEU A 367 -5.86 -3.42 12.41
N ALA A 368 -4.75 -3.15 11.71
CA ALA A 368 -3.46 -3.72 12.02
C ALA A 368 -2.96 -3.31 13.42
N VAL A 369 -3.02 -2.00 13.71
CA VAL A 369 -2.67 -1.47 15.04
C VAL A 369 -3.57 -2.06 16.13
N ILE A 370 -4.89 -2.12 15.91
CA ILE A 370 -5.85 -2.71 16.87
C ILE A 370 -5.52 -4.19 17.10
N GLY A 371 -5.31 -4.96 16.03
CA GLY A 371 -4.94 -6.37 16.11
C GLY A 371 -3.68 -6.58 16.95
N ARG A 372 -2.65 -5.75 16.70
CA ARG A 372 -1.41 -5.75 17.47
C ARG A 372 -1.66 -5.41 18.94
N GLN A 373 -2.18 -4.22 19.25
CA GLN A 373 -2.29 -3.73 20.62
C GLN A 373 -3.24 -4.59 21.48
N LEU A 374 -4.36 -5.04 20.91
CA LEU A 374 -5.34 -5.84 21.64
C LEU A 374 -4.97 -7.34 21.72
N ASN A 375 -3.92 -7.76 21.00
CA ASN A 375 -3.44 -9.13 20.92
C ASN A 375 -4.43 -10.10 20.22
N ILE A 376 -5.08 -9.63 19.16
CA ILE A 376 -6.04 -10.41 18.40
C ILE A 376 -5.27 -11.15 17.29
N GLN A 377 -5.10 -12.46 17.48
CA GLN A 377 -4.25 -13.31 16.64
C GLN A 377 -4.62 -13.20 15.16
N GLY A 378 -3.61 -13.02 14.30
CA GLY A 378 -3.75 -13.01 12.84
C GLY A 378 -4.41 -11.77 12.22
N VAL A 379 -5.08 -10.91 13.00
CA VAL A 379 -5.74 -9.69 12.47
C VAL A 379 -4.72 -8.75 11.85
N GLU A 380 -3.60 -8.53 12.53
CA GLU A 380 -2.57 -7.63 12.05
C GLU A 380 -2.01 -8.04 10.68
N ARG A 381 -1.50 -9.28 10.59
CA ARG A 381 -0.95 -9.82 9.34
C ARG A 381 -1.99 -9.79 8.22
N ARG A 382 -3.26 -10.10 8.54
CA ARG A 382 -4.35 -10.09 7.56
C ARG A 382 -4.68 -8.67 7.08
N ALA A 383 -4.75 -7.71 7.98
CA ALA A 383 -5.02 -6.31 7.65
C ALA A 383 -3.92 -5.71 6.76
N LEU A 384 -2.66 -5.94 7.10
CA LEU A 384 -1.52 -5.54 6.26
C LEU A 384 -1.54 -6.28 4.91
N SER A 385 -1.90 -7.56 4.90
CA SER A 385 -2.05 -8.32 3.66
C SER A 385 -3.11 -7.74 2.73
N ASP A 386 -4.26 -7.35 3.28
CA ASP A 386 -5.34 -6.77 2.49
C ASP A 386 -5.02 -5.35 2.04
N ALA A 387 -4.29 -4.56 2.85
CA ALA A 387 -3.77 -3.25 2.45
C ALA A 387 -2.86 -3.34 1.23
N VAL A 388 -1.89 -4.25 1.24
CA VAL A 388 -0.96 -4.45 0.11
C VAL A 388 -1.71 -4.90 -1.15
N ARG A 389 -2.67 -5.81 -1.02
CA ARG A 389 -3.52 -6.23 -2.15
C ARG A 389 -4.37 -5.07 -2.68
N PHE A 390 -4.85 -4.21 -1.80
CA PHE A 390 -5.66 -3.05 -2.16
C PHE A 390 -4.85 -2.05 -2.99
N ILE A 391 -3.64 -1.68 -2.55
CA ILE A 391 -2.83 -0.68 -3.27
C ILE A 391 -2.32 -1.17 -4.63
N GLN A 392 -2.26 -2.49 -4.84
CA GLN A 392 -1.90 -3.11 -6.12
C GLN A 392 -3.05 -3.10 -7.14
N LYS A 393 -4.29 -2.79 -6.74
CA LYS A 393 -5.41 -2.72 -7.68
C LYS A 393 -5.25 -1.52 -8.60
N SER A 394 -5.40 -1.73 -9.90
CA SER A 394 -5.37 -0.66 -10.90
C SER A 394 -6.44 0.42 -10.66
N SER A 395 -7.56 0.04 -10.04
CA SER A 395 -8.68 0.94 -9.74
C SER A 395 -8.47 1.82 -8.51
N ALA A 396 -7.47 1.55 -7.67
CA ALA A 396 -7.23 2.31 -6.45
C ALA A 396 -6.68 3.70 -6.77
N ARG A 397 -7.35 4.76 -6.29
CA ARG A 397 -7.00 6.17 -6.52
C ARG A 397 -6.26 6.76 -5.32
N ILE A 398 -5.06 6.25 -5.06
CA ILE A 398 -4.17 6.68 -3.98
C ILE A 398 -2.75 6.83 -4.49
N ASP A 399 -1.94 7.65 -3.81
CA ASP A 399 -0.50 7.64 -4.05
C ASP A 399 0.10 6.32 -3.55
N ARG A 400 0.52 5.47 -4.49
CA ARG A 400 0.99 4.12 -4.19
C ARG A 400 2.30 4.13 -3.41
N ALA A 401 3.18 5.11 -3.67
CA ALA A 401 4.47 5.21 -3.00
C ALA A 401 4.30 5.52 -1.51
N SER A 402 3.54 6.56 -1.17
CA SER A 402 3.24 6.91 0.22
C SER A 402 2.43 5.82 0.92
N ALA A 403 1.47 5.21 0.22
CA ALA A 403 0.68 4.11 0.77
C ALA A 403 1.53 2.88 1.09
N LEU A 404 2.42 2.50 0.18
CA LEU A 404 3.36 1.40 0.42
C LEU A 404 4.29 1.74 1.58
N ALA A 405 4.86 2.95 1.63
CA ALA A 405 5.71 3.39 2.73
C ALA A 405 5.02 3.25 4.10
N ALA A 406 3.75 3.65 4.20
CA ALA A 406 2.96 3.50 5.43
C ALA A 406 2.76 2.04 5.83
N ILE A 407 2.46 1.17 4.87
CA ILE A 407 2.33 -0.28 5.10
C ILE A 407 3.65 -0.88 5.57
N LEU A 408 4.76 -0.55 4.89
CA LEU A 408 6.09 -1.06 5.21
C LEU A 408 6.54 -0.65 6.61
N ALA A 409 6.25 0.59 7.02
CA ALA A 409 6.54 1.07 8.37
C ALA A 409 5.72 0.35 9.47
N ALA A 410 4.54 -0.18 9.14
CA ALA A 410 3.67 -0.91 10.06
C ALA A 410 3.91 -2.43 10.06
N ALA A 411 4.62 -2.96 9.06
CA ALA A 411 4.88 -4.39 8.88
C ALA A 411 5.86 -5.06 9.86
N PRO A 412 6.84 -4.37 10.50
CA PRO A 412 7.87 -5.06 11.28
C PRO A 412 7.28 -5.92 12.41
N GLY A 413 7.74 -7.17 12.51
CA GLY A 413 7.27 -8.16 13.50
C GLY A 413 5.91 -8.81 13.20
N ALA A 414 5.16 -8.34 12.21
CA ALA A 414 3.89 -8.94 11.79
C ALA A 414 4.05 -9.93 10.63
N ILE A 415 5.02 -9.64 9.75
CA ILE A 415 5.30 -10.37 8.51
C ILE A 415 6.78 -10.75 8.57
N GLN A 416 7.03 -12.01 8.90
CA GLN A 416 8.35 -12.66 8.96
C GLN A 416 8.30 -13.90 8.05
#